data_AF-A0A2P5DH40-F1
#
_entry.id   AF-A0A2P5DH40-F1
#
_cell.length_a   1.000
_cell.length_b   1.000
_cell.length_c   1.000
_cell.angle_alpha   90.00
_cell.angle_beta   90.00
_cell.angle_gamma   90.00
#
_symmetry.space_group_name_H-M   'P 1'
#
loop_
_entity.id
_entity.type
_entity.pdbx_description
1 polymer ?
#
loop_
_entity_poly.entity_id
_entity_poly.type
_entity_poly.pdbx_seq_one_letter_code
_entity_poly.pdbx_strand_id
1 'polypeptide(L)'
;MLEVATGMRPDLAVVLKGRSTCFAEWASLMVVQNREREILEPNSWACAPRRGLEKTNIKKCFRVAFTCADASARKRPPMRDVVELLTRNFT
;
A
#
# COMPACT_ATOMS: atom_id res chain seq x y z
N MET A 1 2.06 1.94 6.99
CA MET A 1 1.87 0.86 6.00
C MET A 1 2.39 1.28 4.62
N LEU A 2 1.88 2.35 4.02
CA LEU A 2 2.34 2.81 2.70
C LEU A 2 3.84 3.11 2.68
N GLU A 3 4.35 3.86 3.65
CA GLU A 3 5.79 4.17 3.78
C GLU A 3 6.65 2.92 3.92
N VAL A 4 6.17 1.92 4.66
CA VAL A 4 6.87 0.63 4.85
C VAL A 4 6.89 -0.18 3.56
N ALA A 5 5.77 -0.19 2.82
CA ALA A 5 5.65 -0.93 1.57
C ALA A 5 6.50 -0.30 0.46
N THR A 6 6.64 1.04 0.45
CA THR A 6 7.32 1.76 -0.63
C THR A 6 8.74 2.19 -0.29
N GLY A 7 9.11 2.21 1.00
CA GLY A 7 10.38 2.77 1.45
C GLY A 7 10.47 4.29 1.28
N MET A 8 9.36 4.94 0.96
CA MET A 8 9.30 6.38 0.70
C MET A 8 8.69 7.13 1.86
N ARG A 9 9.19 8.35 2.06
CA ARG A 9 8.64 9.28 3.04
C ARG A 9 7.35 9.93 2.51
N PRO A 10 6.38 10.23 3.39
CA PRO A 10 5.07 10.75 3.00
C PRO A 10 5.11 12.25 2.65
N ASP A 11 6.12 12.97 3.14
CA ASP A 11 6.40 14.37 2.82
C ASP A 11 7.17 14.55 1.50
N LEU A 12 7.59 13.45 0.86
CA LEU A 12 8.24 13.52 -0.44
C LEU A 12 7.21 13.94 -1.49
N ALA A 13 7.43 15.08 -2.14
CA ALA A 13 6.61 15.53 -3.24
C ALA A 13 6.73 14.55 -4.41
N VAL A 14 5.62 13.90 -4.78
CA VAL A 14 5.60 12.98 -5.91
C VAL A 14 4.91 13.64 -7.09
N VAL A 15 5.67 13.82 -8.17
CA VAL A 15 5.16 14.34 -9.44
C VAL A 15 4.75 13.17 -10.32
N LEU A 16 3.44 13.05 -10.59
CA LEU A 16 2.91 12.06 -11.52
C LEU A 16 2.27 12.78 -12.70
N LYS A 17 2.75 12.49 -13.92
CA LYS A 17 2.26 13.12 -15.17
C LYS A 17 2.28 14.67 -15.13
N GLY A 18 3.30 15.25 -14.50
CA GLY A 18 3.46 16.71 -14.39
C GLY A 18 2.59 17.37 -13.31
N ARG A 19 1.80 16.61 -12.55
CA ARG A 19 1.01 17.12 -11.42
C ARG A 19 1.63 16.69 -10.09
N SER A 20 1.73 17.63 -9.15
CA SER A 20 2.07 17.31 -7.75
C SER A 20 0.89 16.61 -7.09
N THR A 21 1.12 15.41 -6.57
CA THR A 21 0.11 14.60 -5.87
C THR A 21 0.60 14.28 -4.47
N CYS A 22 -0.32 14.15 -3.51
CA CYS A 22 0.08 13.69 -2.19
C CYS A 22 0.46 12.20 -2.24
N PHE A 23 1.31 11.77 -1.31
CA PHE A 23 1.85 10.41 -1.29
C PHE A 23 0.78 9.31 -1.35
N ALA A 24 -0.33 9.47 -0.61
CA ALA A 24 -1.43 8.50 -0.61
C ALA A 24 -2.18 8.47 -1.96
N GLU A 25 -2.40 9.62 -2.59
CA GLU A 25 -3.05 9.71 -3.90
C GLU A 25 -2.17 9.09 -4.98
N TRP A 26 -0.88 9.41 -4.99
CA TRP A 26 0.09 8.79 -5.88
C TRP A 26 0.11 7.26 -5.77
N ALA A 27 0.22 6.74 -4.55
CA ALA A 27 0.24 5.29 -4.32
C ALA A 27 -1.06 4.64 -4.80
N SER A 28 -2.21 5.29 -4.59
CA SER A 28 -3.52 4.82 -5.06
C SER A 28 -3.57 4.74 -6.59
N LEU A 29 -3.05 5.77 -7.28
CA LEU A 29 -2.99 5.78 -8.74
C LEU A 29 -2.10 4.65 -9.30
N MET A 30 -1.00 4.33 -8.62
CA MET A 30 -0.12 3.23 -9.02
C MET A 30 -0.83 1.88 -8.90
N VAL A 31 -1.63 1.68 -7.86
CA VAL A 31 -2.43 0.45 -7.66
C VAL A 31 -3.57 0.35 -8.68
N VAL A 32 -4.28 1.45 -8.95
CA VAL A 32 -5.34 1.50 -9.98
C VAL A 32 -4.78 1.18 -11.38
N GLN A 33 -3.55 1.60 -11.66
CA GLN A 33 -2.85 1.33 -12.92
C GLN A 33 -2.24 -0.08 -12.99
N ASN A 34 -2.40 -0.94 -11.97
CA ASN A 34 -1.73 -2.25 -11.87
C ASN A 34 -0.19 -2.16 -11.82
N ARG A 35 0.34 -1.02 -11.34
CA ARG A 35 1.77 -0.71 -11.23
C ARG A 35 2.24 -0.75 -9.78
N GLU A 36 1.49 -1.39 -8.88
CA GLU A 36 1.80 -1.44 -7.45
C GLU A 36 3.17 -2.08 -7.13
N ARG A 37 3.71 -2.88 -8.04
CA ARG A 37 5.05 -3.50 -7.88
C ARG A 37 6.20 -2.52 -8.09
N GLU A 38 6.01 -1.52 -8.93
CA GLU A 38 7.04 -0.54 -9.27
C GLU A 38 7.35 0.39 -8.09
N ILE A 39 6.42 0.48 -7.15
CA ILE A 39 6.53 1.34 -5.98
C ILE A 39 6.93 0.58 -4.73
N LEU A 40 7.20 -0.74 -4.81
CA LEU A 40 7.62 -1.51 -3.65
C LEU A 40 9.09 -1.26 -3.35
N GLU A 41 9.42 -1.12 -2.06
CA GLU A 41 10.80 -0.96 -1.62
C GLU A 41 11.62 -2.21 -2.01
N PRO A 42 12.72 -2.08 -2.76
CA PRO A 42 13.45 -3.23 -3.31
C PRO A 42 13.88 -4.28 -2.28
N ASN A 43 14.28 -3.87 -1.07
CA ASN A 43 14.78 -4.78 -0.04
C ASN A 43 13.67 -5.44 0.80
N SER A 44 12.48 -4.84 0.85
CA SER A 44 11.37 -5.29 1.69
C SER A 44 10.76 -6.62 1.22
N TRP A 45 10.93 -6.97 -0.07
CA TRP A 45 10.39 -8.18 -0.67
C TRP A 45 11.44 -9.05 -1.38
N ALA A 46 12.67 -8.56 -1.60
CA ALA A 46 13.80 -9.38 -2.03
C ALA A 46 14.16 -10.46 -0.97
N CYS A 47 13.91 -10.18 0.32
CA CYS A 47 14.06 -11.11 1.43
C CYS A 47 12.81 -11.97 1.71
N ALA A 48 11.79 -11.95 0.86
CA ALA A 48 10.71 -12.93 0.85
C ALA A 48 10.91 -13.97 -0.27
N PRO A 49 12.02 -14.75 -0.27
CA PRO A 49 12.13 -15.82 -1.22
C PRO A 49 11.05 -16.88 -0.90
N ARG A 50 10.31 -17.29 -1.93
CA ARG A 50 9.65 -18.61 -2.03
C ARG A 50 8.33 -18.88 -1.30
N ARG A 51 7.73 -17.96 -0.53
CA ARG A 51 6.36 -18.17 0.01
C ARG A 51 5.34 -17.31 -0.73
N GLY A 52 4.96 -17.73 -1.93
CA GLY A 52 3.63 -17.52 -2.50
C GLY A 52 2.95 -16.16 -2.29
N LEU A 53 3.68 -15.04 -2.22
CA LEU A 53 3.06 -13.73 -2.09
C LEU A 53 2.52 -13.33 -3.46
N GLU A 54 1.35 -13.88 -3.75
CA GLU A 54 0.60 -13.68 -4.97
C GLU A 54 0.41 -12.17 -5.20
N LYS A 55 0.35 -11.75 -6.47
CA LYS A 55 -0.04 -10.36 -6.86
C LYS A 55 -1.27 -9.89 -6.07
N THR A 56 -2.18 -10.82 -5.80
CA THR A 56 -3.40 -10.65 -5.00
C THR A 56 -3.12 -10.09 -3.61
N ASN A 57 -2.09 -10.54 -2.90
CA ASN A 57 -1.81 -10.15 -1.51
C ASN A 57 -1.21 -8.74 -1.41
N ILE A 58 -0.40 -8.33 -2.39
CA ILE A 58 0.17 -6.97 -2.46
C ILE A 58 -0.96 -5.95 -2.64
N LYS A 59 -1.84 -6.15 -3.63
CA LYS A 59 -2.98 -5.26 -3.86
C LYS A 59 -3.90 -5.17 -2.65
N LYS A 60 -4.14 -6.29 -1.96
CA LYS A 60 -4.94 -6.30 -0.72
C LYS A 60 -4.28 -5.49 0.39
N CYS A 61 -2.95 -5.55 0.54
CA CYS A 61 -2.21 -4.72 1.49
C CYS A 61 -2.44 -3.23 1.26
N PHE A 62 -2.25 -2.79 0.00
CA PHE A 62 -2.51 -1.41 -0.39
C PHE A 62 -3.97 -1.02 -0.16
N ARG A 63 -4.93 -1.91 -0.48
CA ARG A 63 -6.35 -1.67 -0.23
C ARG A 63 -6.63 -1.43 1.26
N VAL A 64 -6.11 -2.28 2.14
CA VAL A 64 -6.23 -2.09 3.60
C VAL A 64 -5.62 -0.76 4.03
N ALA A 65 -4.42 -0.42 3.52
CA ALA A 65 -3.77 0.84 3.83
C ALA A 65 -4.61 2.06 3.42
N PHE A 66 -5.23 2.05 2.23
CA PHE A 66 -6.10 3.13 1.77
C PHE A 66 -7.39 3.24 2.58
N THR A 67 -8.01 2.11 2.98
CA THR A 67 -9.21 2.15 3.83
C THR A 67 -8.87 2.73 5.21
N CYS A 68 -7.70 2.41 5.78
CA CYS A 68 -7.23 3.01 7.03
C CYS A 68 -6.98 4.52 6.91
N ALA A 69 -6.54 4.97 5.73
CA ALA A 69 -6.23 6.37 5.43
C ALA A 69 -7.40 7.15 4.80
N ASP A 70 -8.62 6.60 4.78
CA ASP A 70 -9.77 7.26 4.15
C ASP A 70 -10.05 8.61 4.84
N ALA A 71 -10.41 9.63 4.05
CA ALA A 71 -10.74 10.95 4.57
C ALA A 71 -11.92 10.91 5.56
N SER A 72 -12.86 9.99 5.36
CA SER A 72 -13.99 9.77 6.26
C SER A 72 -13.59 8.86 7.41
N ALA A 73 -13.58 9.39 8.63
CA ALA A 73 -13.32 8.61 9.84
C ALA A 73 -14.30 7.42 10.00
N ARG A 74 -15.54 7.53 9.50
CA ARG A 74 -16.55 6.46 9.55
C ARG A 74 -16.23 5.28 8.64
N LYS A 75 -15.40 5.48 7.61
CA LYS A 75 -14.95 4.40 6.71
C LYS A 75 -13.69 3.70 7.19
N ARG A 76 -12.99 4.27 8.18
CA ARG A 76 -11.78 3.69 8.74
C ARG A 76 -12.16 2.49 9.62
N PRO A 77 -11.63 1.29 9.35
CA PRO A 77 -11.87 0.15 10.20
C PRO A 77 -11.21 0.36 11.57
N PRO A 78 -11.76 -0.20 12.65
CA PRO A 78 -11.05 -0.28 13.92
C PRO A 78 -9.81 -1.17 13.77
N MET A 79 -8.78 -0.90 14.58
CA MET A 79 -7.48 -1.57 14.45
C MET A 79 -7.55 -3.09 14.57
N ARG A 80 -8.49 -3.62 15.38
CA ARG A 80 -8.72 -5.06 15.50
C ARG A 80 -9.08 -5.70 14.15
N ASP A 81 -9.92 -5.04 13.34
CA ASP A 81 -10.37 -5.53 12.04
C ASP A 81 -9.22 -5.43 11.02
N VAL A 82 -8.36 -4.41 11.14
CA VAL A 82 -7.15 -4.27 10.31
C VAL A 82 -6.21 -5.44 10.53
N VAL A 83 -5.95 -5.81 11.79
CA VAL A 83 -5.09 -6.95 12.12
C VAL A 83 -5.69 -8.24 11.57
N GLU A 84 -6.99 -8.48 11.77
CA GLU A 84 -7.67 -9.67 11.25
C GLU A 84 -7.59 -9.76 9.72
N LEU A 85 -7.83 -8.64 9.01
CA LEU A 85 -7.70 -8.55 7.56
C LEU A 85 -6.29 -8.85 7.08
N LEU A 86 -5.26 -8.38 7.79
CA LEU A 86 -3.87 -8.66 7.43
C LEU A 86 -3.54 -10.13 7.71
N THR A 87 -3.85 -10.68 8.88
CA THR A 87 -3.57 -12.08 9.20
C THR A 87 -4.16 -13.03 8.15
N ARG A 88 -5.43 -12.83 7.75
CA ARG A 88 -6.09 -13.66 6.72
C ARG A 88 -5.45 -13.60 5.33
N ASN A 89 -4.74 -12.52 5.01
CA ASN A 89 -4.15 -12.32 3.68
C ASN A 89 -2.69 -12.78 3.58
N PHE A 90 -2.03 -13.08 4.71
CA PHE A 90 -0.59 -13.38 4.77
C PHE A 90 -0.26 -14.70 5.51
N THR A 91 -1.26 -15.45 5.96
CA THR A 91 -1.16 -16.88 6.35
C THR A 91 -1.31 -17.80 5.16
#